data_AF-A0A8B7E7S9-F1
#
_entry.id   AF-A0A8B7E7S9-F1
#
_cell.length_a   1.000
_cell.length_b   1.000
_cell.length_c   1.000
_cell.angle_alpha   90.00
_cell.angle_beta   90.00
_cell.angle_gamma   90.00
#
_symmetry.space_group_name_H-M   'P 1'
#
loop_
_entity.id
_entity.type
_entity.pdbx_description
1 polymer ?
#
loop_
_entity_poly.entity_id
_entity_poly.type
_entity_poly.pdbx_seq_one_letter_code
_entity_poly.pdbx_strand_id
1 'polypeptide(L)'
;MDLLSIGRRTANWLVIISLSVIFYIFGKVLPSFKQGFFCDDETIKKPYVSQETIPFSVLLLISTGLIVFVVCLTDCINFIYWKKKNAICEDVIETTLCCFKISNWIS
;
A
#
# COMPACT_ATOMS: atom_id res chain seq x y z
N MET A 1 -16.64 11.71 0.05
CA MET A 1 -15.49 10.91 0.51
C MET A 1 -14.89 11.71 1.65
N ASP A 2 -14.78 11.14 2.85
CA ASP A 2 -14.52 11.94 4.07
C ASP A 2 -13.11 12.51 4.07
N LEU A 3 -12.92 13.73 4.60
CA LEU A 3 -11.61 14.41 4.66
C LEU A 3 -10.54 13.55 5.36
N LEU A 4 -10.94 12.85 6.44
CA LEU A 4 -10.12 11.87 7.15
C LEU A 4 -9.70 10.67 6.28
N SER A 5 -10.58 10.21 5.38
CA SER A 5 -10.29 9.09 4.48
C SER A 5 -9.28 9.46 3.40
N ILE A 6 -9.36 10.69 2.89
CA ILE A 6 -8.38 11.26 1.96
C ILE A 6 -7.03 11.45 2.65
N GLY A 7 -7.02 12.04 3.85
CA GLY A 7 -5.79 12.24 4.63
C GLY A 7 -5.07 10.93 4.95
N ARG A 8 -5.81 9.87 5.26
CA ARG A 8 -5.24 8.53 5.49
C ARG A 8 -4.61 7.93 4.23
N ARG A 9 -5.26 8.07 3.06
CA ARG A 9 -4.68 7.59 1.79
C ARG A 9 -3.39 8.33 1.47
N THR A 10 -3.40 9.66 1.55
CA THR A 10 -2.20 10.47 1.26
C THR A 10 -1.06 10.15 2.21
N ALA A 11 -1.33 9.94 3.50
CA ALA A 11 -0.32 9.54 4.47
C ALA A 11 0.30 8.18 4.14
N ASN A 12 -0.49 7.19 3.70
CA ASN A 12 0.02 5.88 3.33
C ASN A 12 1.01 5.94 2.15
N TRP A 13 0.66 6.71 1.11
CA TRP A 13 1.55 6.94 -0.04
C TRP A 13 2.86 7.63 0.35
N LEU A 14 2.78 8.65 1.22
CA LEU A 14 3.96 9.36 1.73
C LEU A 14 4.89 8.42 2.51
N VAL A 15 4.33 7.55 3.35
CA VAL A 15 5.10 6.57 4.12
C VAL A 15 5.83 5.60 3.19
N ILE A 16 5.13 5.02 2.20
CA ILE A 16 5.73 4.08 1.25
C ILE A 16 6.90 4.73 0.49
N ILE A 17 6.70 5.94 -0.04
CA ILE A 17 7.75 6.67 -0.77
C ILE A 17 8.94 6.94 0.15
N SER A 18 8.69 7.43 1.37
CA SER A 18 9.77 7.74 2.33
C SER A 18 10.58 6.49 2.70
N LEU A 19 9.92 5.36 2.94
CA LEU A 19 10.59 4.11 3.28
C LEU A 19 11.39 3.57 2.09
N SER A 20 10.83 3.58 0.88
CA SER A 20 11.55 3.14 -0.32
C SER A 20 12.80 3.98 -0.58
N VAL A 21 12.75 5.29 -0.35
CA VAL A 21 13.92 6.17 -0.45
C VAL A 21 14.96 5.83 0.61
N ILE A 22 14.54 5.63 1.86
CA ILE A 22 15.45 5.23 2.95
C ILE A 22 16.13 3.90 2.60
N PHE A 23 15.38 2.88 2.19
CA PHE A 23 15.95 1.58 1.80
C PHE A 23 16.90 1.69 0.61
N TYR A 24 16.59 2.54 -0.37
CA TYR A 24 17.47 2.76 -1.51
C TYR A 24 18.81 3.36 -1.09
N ILE A 25 18.80 4.36 -0.20
CA ILE A 25 20.02 4.97 0.35
C ILE A 25 20.80 3.94 1.15
N PHE A 26 20.13 3.17 2.02
CA PHE A 26 20.78 2.14 2.84
C PHE A 26 21.45 1.06 1.99
N GLY A 27 20.82 0.60 0.90
CA GLY A 27 21.43 -0.38 -0.01
C GLY A 27 22.60 0.15 -0.83
N LYS A 28 22.81 1.47 -0.89
CA LYS A 28 23.97 2.10 -1.51
C LYS A 28 25.09 2.41 -0.51
N VAL A 29 24.73 2.77 0.72
CA VAL A 29 25.67 3.24 1.76
C VAL A 29 26.19 2.07 2.60
N LEU A 30 25.35 1.09 2.93
CA LEU A 30 25.77 -0.06 3.68
C LEU A 30 26.44 -1.07 2.74
N PRO A 31 27.66 -1.55 3.07
CA PRO A 31 28.26 -2.63 2.31
C PRO A 31 27.33 -3.85 2.37
N SER A 32 27.19 -4.54 1.23
CA SER A 32 26.43 -5.80 1.14
C SER A 32 26.82 -6.71 2.29
N PHE A 33 25.81 -7.30 2.95
CA PHE A 33 25.96 -8.09 4.17
C PHE A 33 27.14 -9.07 4.04
N LYS A 34 28.24 -8.77 4.74
CA LYS A 34 29.35 -9.72 4.87
C LYS A 34 28.90 -10.75 5.88
N GLN A 35 28.40 -11.88 5.39
CA GLN A 35 28.04 -13.00 6.24
C GLN A 35 29.27 -13.36 7.09
N GLY A 36 29.16 -13.15 8.41
CA GLY A 36 30.14 -13.70 9.35
C GLY A 36 30.09 -15.21 9.23
N PHE A 37 31.24 -15.85 9.05
CA PHE A 37 31.32 -17.29 8.92
C PHE A 37 30.76 -17.97 10.18
N PHE A 38 29.83 -18.89 9.99
CA PHE A 38 29.41 -19.79 11.07
C PHE A 38 30.39 -20.97 11.06
N CYS A 39 31.25 -21.00 12.09
CA CYS A 39 32.43 -21.86 12.19
C CYS A 39 33.47 -21.59 11.09
N ASP A 40 34.74 -21.84 11.36
CA ASP A 40 35.87 -21.72 10.41
C ASP A 40 35.80 -22.75 9.26
N ASP A 41 34.62 -22.97 8.69
CA ASP A 41 34.41 -23.86 7.55
C ASP A 41 34.83 -23.14 6.26
N GLU A 42 36.06 -23.41 5.86
CA GLU A 42 36.65 -22.86 4.64
C GLU A 42 35.97 -23.37 3.36
N THR A 43 35.21 -24.46 3.42
CA THR A 43 34.55 -25.06 2.24
C THR A 43 33.26 -24.34 1.84
N ILE A 44 32.66 -23.58 2.76
CA ILE A 44 31.47 -22.77 2.53
C ILE A 44 31.79 -21.33 2.10
N LYS A 45 33.07 -21.00 1.89
CA LYS A 45 33.54 -19.73 1.32
C LYS A 45 32.89 -19.50 -0.06
N LYS A 46 31.67 -18.95 -0.09
CA LYS A 46 31.17 -18.29 -1.28
C LYS A 46 32.07 -17.08 -1.50
N PRO A 47 32.81 -17.00 -2.62
CA PRO A 47 33.57 -15.80 -2.90
C PRO A 47 32.60 -14.62 -2.89
N TYR A 48 32.99 -13.54 -2.22
CA TYR A 48 32.26 -12.28 -2.35
C TYR A 48 32.19 -11.94 -3.85
N VAL A 49 30.99 -12.00 -4.42
CA VAL A 49 30.80 -11.72 -5.84
C VAL A 49 30.64 -10.21 -5.93
N SER A 50 31.63 -9.53 -6.50
CA SER A 50 31.59 -8.08 -6.72
C SER A 50 30.42 -7.66 -7.63
N GLN A 51 29.87 -8.62 -8.40
CA GLN A 51 28.69 -8.47 -9.25
C GLN A 51 27.63 -9.50 -8.84
N GLU A 52 26.71 -9.09 -7.98
CA GLU A 52 25.51 -9.87 -7.68
C GLU A 52 24.70 -10.12 -8.97
N THR A 53 24.27 -11.35 -9.22
CA THR A 53 23.42 -11.72 -10.37
C THR A 53 22.10 -10.94 -10.37
N ILE A 54 21.63 -10.53 -9.18
CA ILE A 54 20.44 -9.70 -9.01
C ILE A 54 20.85 -8.39 -8.34
N PRO A 55 20.77 -7.24 -9.04
CA PRO A 55 21.11 -5.96 -8.43
C PRO A 55 20.07 -5.60 -7.36
N PHE A 56 20.52 -4.94 -6.29
CA PHE A 56 19.66 -4.48 -5.20
C PHE A 56 18.44 -3.66 -5.68
N SER A 57 18.61 -2.88 -6.75
CA SER A 57 17.52 -2.12 -7.38
C SER A 57 16.35 -3.00 -7.83
N VAL A 58 16.62 -4.22 -8.33
CA VAL A 58 15.58 -5.16 -8.77
C VAL A 58 14.85 -5.74 -7.56
N LEU A 59 15.58 -6.10 -6.50
CA LEU A 59 14.97 -6.56 -5.26
C LEU A 59 14.06 -5.49 -4.63
N LEU A 60 14.53 -4.23 -4.60
CA LEU A 60 13.77 -3.10 -4.09
C LEU A 60 12.53 -2.80 -4.95
N LEU A 61 12.62 -2.97 -6.27
CA LEU A 61 11.51 -2.77 -7.19
C LEU A 61 10.43 -3.84 -7.01
N ILE A 62 10.82 -5.11 -6.87
CA ILE A 62 9.86 -6.21 -6.67
C ILE A 62 9.14 -6.04 -5.32
N SER A 63 9.90 -5.78 -4.24
CA SER A 63 9.32 -5.63 -2.90
C SER A 63 8.41 -4.41 -2.79
N THR A 64 8.87 -3.25 -3.27
CA THR A 64 8.07 -2.02 -3.28
C THR A 64 6.87 -2.15 -4.23
N GLY A 65 7.06 -2.76 -5.40
CA GLY A 65 6.01 -2.96 -6.39
C GLY A 65 4.86 -3.81 -5.86
N LEU A 66 5.17 -4.89 -5.12
CA LEU A 66 4.16 -5.72 -4.48
C LEU A 66 3.35 -4.94 -3.43
N ILE A 67 4.02 -4.13 -2.60
CA ILE A 67 3.37 -3.29 -1.59
C ILE A 67 2.44 -2.27 -2.25
N VAL A 68 2.93 -1.57 -3.28
CA VAL A 68 2.15 -0.60 -4.07
C VAL A 68 0.92 -1.27 -4.68
N PHE A 69 1.08 -2.46 -5.26
CA PHE A 69 -0.03 -3.22 -5.83
C PHE A 69 -1.11 -3.53 -4.79
N VAL A 70 -0.74 -4.04 -3.62
CA VAL A 70 -1.69 -4.37 -2.53
C VAL A 70 -2.42 -3.11 -2.02
N VAL A 71 -1.71 -1.99 -1.88
CA VAL A 71 -2.30 -0.73 -1.43
C VAL A 71 -3.28 -0.19 -2.48
N CYS A 72 -2.90 -0.19 -3.76
CA CYS A 72 -3.80 0.17 -4.86
C CYS A 72 -5.06 -0.69 -4.88
N LEU A 73 -4.92 -2.01 -4.77
CA LEU A 73 -6.09 -2.91 -4.72
C LEU A 73 -7.01 -2.57 -3.55
N THR A 74 -6.43 -2.36 -2.37
CA THR A 74 -7.18 -2.02 -1.17
C THR A 74 -7.92 -0.68 -1.33
N ASP A 75 -7.26 0.34 -1.88
CA ASP A 75 -7.87 1.64 -2.16
C ASP A 75 -8.98 1.55 -3.21
N CYS A 76 -8.79 0.74 -4.25
CA CYS A 76 -9.81 0.46 -5.27
C CYS A 76 -11.04 -0.22 -4.67
N ILE A 77 -10.85 -1.27 -3.86
CA ILE A 77 -11.95 -1.97 -3.18
C ILE A 77 -12.71 -1.00 -2.26
N ASN A 78 -11.98 -0.21 -1.47
CA ASN A 78 -12.58 0.80 -0.59
C ASN A 78 -13.35 1.87 -1.37
N PHE A 79 -12.84 2.28 -2.53
CA PHE A 79 -13.53 3.23 -3.40
C PHE A 79 -14.83 2.66 -3.97
N ILE A 80 -14.80 1.41 -4.46
CA ILE A 80 -15.99 0.72 -4.95
C ILE A 80 -17.02 0.55 -3.83
N TYR A 81 -16.59 0.15 -2.64
CA TYR A 81 -17.46 0.01 -1.48
C TYR A 81 -18.11 1.35 -1.09
N TRP A 82 -17.32 2.43 -1.04
CA TRP A 82 -17.83 3.77 -0.76
C TRP A 82 -18.85 4.22 -1.81
N LYS A 83 -18.57 3.99 -3.10
CA LYS A 83 -19.50 4.33 -4.19
C LYS A 83 -20.81 3.56 -4.06
N LYS A 84 -20.76 2.26 -3.78
CA LYS A 84 -21.96 1.43 -3.58
C LYS A 84 -22.76 1.88 -2.36
N LYS A 85 -22.08 2.20 -1.24
CA LYS A 85 -22.73 2.69 -0.02
C LYS A 85 -23.50 3.99 -0.26
N ASN A 86 -22.94 4.92 -1.02
CA ASN A 86 -23.63 6.19 -1.30
C ASN A 86 -24.84 6.03 -2.20
N ALA A 87 -24.75 5.19 -3.24
CA ALA A 87 -25.90 4.91 -4.11
C ALA A 87 -27.09 4.37 -3.30
N ILE A 88 -26.83 3.42 -2.39
CA ILE A 88 -27.84 2.89 -1.48
C ILE A 88 -28.41 3.97 -0.57
N CYS A 89 -27.57 4.88 -0.07
CA CYS A 89 -28.02 5.97 0.81
C CYS A 89 -28.94 6.96 0.07
N GLU A 90 -28.61 7.27 -1.18
CA GLU A 90 -29.43 8.13 -2.06
C GLU A 90 -30.81 7.52 -2.31
N ASP A 91 -30.87 6.22 -2.65
CA ASP A 91 -32.13 5.47 -2.83
C ASP A 91 -33.00 5.46 -1.56
N VAL A 92 -32.38 5.26 -0.39
CA VAL A 92 -33.08 5.24 0.92
C VAL A 92 -33.61 6.62 1.30
N ILE A 93 -32.85 7.68 1.04
CA ILE A 93 -33.26 9.06 1.33
C ILE A 93 -34.46 9.43 0.45
N GLU A 94 -34.42 9.13 -0.84
CA GLU A 94 -35.52 9.41 -1.78
C GLU A 94 -36.82 8.68 -1.36
N THR A 95 -36.70 7.40 -0.99
CA THR A 95 -37.83 6.60 -0.49
C THR A 95 -38.42 7.19 0.80
N THR A 96 -37.58 7.61 1.74
CA THR A 96 -38.01 8.17 3.03
C THR A 96 -38.71 9.52 2.84
N LEU A 97 -38.18 10.39 1.97
CA LEU A 97 -38.81 11.67 1.60
C LEU A 97 -40.19 11.47 0.95
N CYS A 98 -40.33 10.45 0.11
CA CYS A 98 -41.59 10.13 -0.54
C CYS A 98 -42.65 9.70 0.49
N CYS A 99 -42.29 8.79 1.41
CA CYS A 99 -43.19 8.37 2.51
C CYS A 99 -43.64 9.54 3.39
N PHE A 100 -42.72 10.44 3.77
CA PHE A 100 -43.05 11.62 4.57
C PHE A 100 -43.98 12.60 3.85
N LYS A 101 -43.80 12.78 2.54
CA LYS A 101 -44.66 13.66 1.74
C LYS A 101 -46.07 13.10 1.59
N ILE A 102 -46.21 11.77 1.46
CA ILE A 102 -47.50 11.07 1.42
C ILE A 102 -48.22 11.19 2.77
N SER A 103 -47.54 11.01 3.90
CA SER A 103 -48.18 11.12 5.22
C SER A 103 -48.72 12.53 5.49
N ASN A 104 -48.02 13.58 5.04
CA ASN A 104 -48.49 14.96 5.17
C ASN A 104 -49.60 15.34 4.18
N TRP A 105 -49.82 14.57 3.11
CA TRP A 105 -50.91 14.79 2.16
C TRP A 105 -52.23 14.13 2.61
N ILE A 106 -52.14 13.12 3.46
CA ILE A 106 -53.28 12.34 3.95
C ILE A 106 -53.86 12.93 5.25
N SER A 107 -53.10 13.78 5.96
CA SER A 107 -53.54 14.51 7.15
C SER A 107 -54.18 15.85 6.80
#